data_AF-A0A6M8HLS2-F1
#
_entry.id   AF-A0A6M8HLS2-F1
#
_cell.length_a   1.000
_cell.length_b   1.000
_cell.length_c   1.000
_cell.angle_alpha   90.00
_cell.angle_beta   90.00
_cell.angle_gamma   90.00
#
_symmetry.space_group_name_H-M   'P 1'
#
loop_
_entity.id
_entity.type
_entity.pdbx_description
1 polymer ?
#
loop_
_entity_poly.entity_id
_entity_poly.type
_entity_poly.pdbx_seq_one_letter_code
_entity_poly.pdbx_strand_id
1 'polypeptide(L)'
;MISSVTTPISSFGADLTAITMGIDAFERRVNREAGLLDTEGLVPIYLGGDIISPRHYDNWWVVEDDLNEMQQRLPSIAPEHRQVFAAAMIRSLKIALRLFAGSSPSFEVKVRDLVGAQTGPVEPAIIEGLRDILDTLLKRRGIVRGDLSQRISEWESSHFLEPVRIEPTFAELMGQARRLTAERIFDCGDFTMALNPMRDVPFTARCSFADGLMDLNIDNGFTRASLKHLVAHEVFPGHATQLLYTRAQVDKGLAQPEVLLCTANTVLGCIQEGIADDGVALLDWLEDEDDMIHIELRRLRSAVQTSAAWYMMADGWEPDAVADYLREFAAGQEPWVQGRLRMAAHPFRGPFISSYWTGAVAVRQVRERTPASAMPEFIKYLYTNAHSPQSLAMFQARVA
;
A
#
# COMPACT_ATOMS: atom_id res chain seq x y z
N MET A 1 40.55 -34.09 11.14
CA MET A 1 40.10 -33.28 9.99
C MET A 1 38.80 -32.62 10.40
N ILE A 2 38.86 -31.30 10.59
CA ILE A 2 37.75 -30.48 11.06
C ILE A 2 36.74 -30.41 9.91
N SER A 3 35.56 -30.98 10.13
CA SER A 3 34.41 -30.82 9.25
C SER A 3 33.97 -29.36 9.36
N SER A 4 34.34 -28.55 8.37
CA SER A 4 33.75 -27.23 8.20
C SER A 4 32.27 -27.44 7.86
N VAL A 5 31.41 -27.26 8.85
CA VAL A 5 30.01 -26.96 8.61
C VAL A 5 30.01 -25.63 7.89
N THR A 6 29.97 -25.67 6.56
CA THR A 6 29.56 -24.54 5.75
C THR A 6 28.10 -24.30 6.12
N THR A 7 27.85 -23.38 7.04
CA THR A 7 26.56 -22.71 7.15
C THR A 7 26.17 -22.34 5.73
N PRO A 8 25.02 -22.80 5.19
CA PRO A 8 24.62 -22.37 3.86
C PRO A 8 24.62 -20.84 3.92
N ILE A 9 25.39 -20.21 3.01
CA ILE A 9 25.38 -18.75 2.89
C ILE A 9 23.92 -18.39 2.68
N SER A 10 23.32 -17.80 3.70
CA SER A 10 21.95 -17.29 3.68
C SER A 10 21.76 -16.48 2.40
N SER A 11 20.68 -16.73 1.67
CA SER A 11 20.42 -15.93 0.46
C SER A 11 20.28 -14.47 0.86
N PHE A 12 20.63 -13.53 -0.03
CA PHE A 12 20.46 -12.09 0.25
C PHE A 12 19.05 -11.76 0.75
N GLY A 13 18.04 -12.44 0.20
CA GLY A 13 16.65 -12.33 0.59
C GLY A 13 16.35 -12.77 2.03
N ALA A 14 16.91 -13.91 2.43
CA ALA A 14 16.82 -14.41 3.80
C ALA A 14 17.50 -13.44 4.79
N ASP A 15 18.68 -12.90 4.45
CA ASP A 15 19.36 -11.90 5.28
C ASP A 15 18.55 -10.60 5.41
N LEU A 16 18.04 -10.06 4.29
CA LEU A 16 17.20 -8.86 4.28
C LEU A 16 15.97 -9.04 5.19
N THR A 17 15.33 -10.21 5.10
CA THR A 17 14.16 -10.56 5.91
C THR A 17 14.51 -10.65 7.38
N ALA A 18 15.58 -11.38 7.73
CA ALA A 18 16.03 -11.53 9.12
C ALA A 18 16.40 -10.18 9.75
N ILE A 19 17.11 -9.32 9.01
CA ILE A 19 17.50 -7.98 9.45
C ILE A 19 16.25 -7.10 9.64
N THR A 20 15.35 -7.07 8.66
CA THR A 20 14.12 -6.26 8.74
C THR A 20 13.24 -6.66 9.92
N MET A 21 13.01 -7.97 10.12
CA MET A 21 12.26 -8.46 11.27
C MET A 21 13.01 -8.25 12.59
N GLY A 22 14.33 -8.29 12.57
CA GLY A 22 15.17 -7.96 13.73
C GLY A 22 15.02 -6.49 14.14
N ILE A 23 14.97 -5.57 13.16
CA ILE A 23 14.72 -4.14 13.40
C ILE A 23 13.34 -3.94 14.04
N ASP A 24 12.29 -4.56 13.48
CA ASP A 24 10.93 -4.50 14.04
C ASP A 24 10.89 -5.00 15.49
N ALA A 25 11.44 -6.21 15.73
CA ALA A 25 11.46 -6.81 17.07
C ALA A 25 12.28 -5.99 18.08
N PHE A 26 13.39 -5.38 17.65
CA PHE A 26 14.23 -4.58 18.52
C PHE A 26 13.55 -3.26 18.91
N GLU A 27 12.95 -2.56 17.95
CA GLU A 27 12.18 -1.34 18.22
C GLU A 27 11.09 -1.60 19.26
N ARG A 28 10.25 -2.62 19.01
CA ARG A 28 9.10 -2.92 19.87
C ARG A 28 9.53 -3.23 21.30
N ARG A 29 10.67 -3.93 21.45
CA ARG A 29 11.24 -4.27 22.75
C ARG A 29 11.76 -3.06 23.52
N VAL A 30 12.47 -2.17 22.85
CA VAL A 30 13.10 -1.00 23.48
C VAL A 30 12.07 0.07 23.83
N ASN A 31 11.04 0.25 23.00
CA ASN A 31 10.08 1.34 23.16
C ASN A 31 8.73 0.93 23.78
N ARG A 32 8.48 -0.36 24.09
CA ARG A 32 7.32 -0.85 24.87
C ARG A 32 5.98 -0.16 24.51
N GLU A 33 5.62 -0.13 23.23
CA GLU A 33 4.38 0.48 22.70
C GLU A 33 4.25 2.02 22.86
N ALA A 34 5.28 2.71 23.38
CA ALA A 34 5.42 4.17 23.39
C ALA A 34 6.37 4.67 22.27
N GLY A 35 6.73 3.79 21.34
CA GLY A 35 7.61 4.05 20.19
C GLY A 35 6.88 4.64 18.99
N LEU A 36 7.64 4.91 17.92
CA LEU A 36 7.10 5.43 16.66
C LEU A 36 6.28 4.41 15.86
N LEU A 37 6.29 3.15 16.29
CA LEU A 37 5.70 2.04 15.57
C LEU A 37 4.21 1.77 15.88
N ASP A 38 3.61 2.48 16.85
CA ASP A 38 2.27 2.18 17.40
C ASP A 38 2.09 0.66 17.63
N THR A 39 0.86 0.14 17.58
CA THR A 39 0.60 -1.31 17.65
C THR A 39 1.02 -2.05 16.38
N GLU A 40 1.08 -1.36 15.24
CA GLU A 40 1.25 -1.99 13.92
C GLU A 40 2.70 -2.37 13.57
N GLY A 41 3.75 -1.65 13.99
CA GLY A 41 5.14 -2.04 13.65
C GLY A 41 5.67 -1.57 12.30
N LEU A 42 6.95 -1.86 12.04
CA LEU A 42 7.61 -1.72 10.74
C LEU A 42 7.10 -2.79 9.77
N VAL A 43 6.84 -4.00 10.29
CA VAL A 43 6.26 -5.12 9.55
C VAL A 43 4.94 -5.54 10.20
N PRO A 44 3.79 -4.95 9.81
CA PRO A 44 2.52 -5.24 10.46
C PRO A 44 2.03 -6.66 10.37
N ILE A 45 2.34 -7.35 9.27
CA ILE A 45 1.94 -8.74 9.06
C ILE A 45 3.14 -9.51 8.51
N TYR A 46 3.46 -10.64 9.13
CA TYR A 46 4.55 -11.49 8.69
C TYR A 46 4.17 -12.98 8.79
N LEU A 47 4.08 -13.63 7.62
CA LEU A 47 3.75 -15.06 7.51
C LEU A 47 4.98 -15.96 7.36
N GLY A 48 6.19 -15.50 7.73
CA GLY A 48 7.43 -16.24 7.56
C GLY A 48 8.15 -16.64 8.85
N GLY A 49 7.47 -16.58 10.01
CA GLY A 49 8.09 -16.82 11.33
C GLY A 49 8.64 -18.24 11.51
N ASP A 50 8.10 -19.20 10.77
CA ASP A 50 8.56 -20.59 10.68
C ASP A 50 9.71 -20.80 9.67
N ILE A 51 10.01 -19.79 8.85
CA ILE A 51 11.00 -19.86 7.75
C ILE A 51 12.26 -19.09 8.11
N ILE A 52 12.12 -17.83 8.52
CA ILE A 52 13.24 -16.94 8.85
C ILE A 52 13.07 -16.42 10.27
N SER A 53 14.03 -16.74 11.13
CA SER A 53 14.12 -16.17 12.46
C SER A 53 14.60 -14.71 12.38
N PRO A 54 13.98 -13.78 13.12
CA PRO A 54 14.47 -12.40 13.23
C PRO A 54 15.91 -12.37 13.74
N ARG A 55 16.73 -11.49 13.17
CA ARG A 55 18.09 -11.26 13.68
C ARG A 55 18.01 -10.59 15.05
N HIS A 56 18.79 -11.09 16.00
CA HIS A 56 18.84 -10.50 17.32
C HIS A 56 19.73 -9.24 17.31
N TYR A 57 19.20 -8.15 17.87
CA TYR A 57 19.93 -6.90 18.06
C TYR A 57 19.83 -6.43 19.49
N ASP A 58 20.93 -5.87 20.00
CA ASP A 58 21.01 -5.23 21.32
C ASP A 58 21.20 -3.71 21.24
N ASN A 59 21.60 -3.20 20.07
CA ASN A 59 21.81 -1.78 19.82
C ASN A 59 21.71 -1.47 18.33
N TRP A 60 21.47 -0.19 18.01
CA TRP A 60 21.28 0.29 16.65
C TRP A 60 22.56 0.31 15.79
N TRP A 61 23.75 0.29 16.39
CA TRP A 61 25.01 0.28 15.65
C TRP A 61 25.24 -1.06 14.93
N VAL A 62 24.90 -2.18 15.57
CA VAL A 62 24.96 -3.51 14.92
C VAL A 62 24.00 -3.60 13.73
N VAL A 63 22.82 -2.96 13.83
CA VAL A 63 21.88 -2.87 12.70
C VAL A 63 22.49 -2.08 11.54
N GLU A 64 23.14 -0.95 11.83
CA GLU A 64 23.80 -0.13 10.82
C GLU A 64 24.90 -0.89 10.08
N ASP A 65 25.74 -1.61 10.82
CA ASP A 65 26.80 -2.45 10.26
C ASP A 65 26.25 -3.55 9.35
N ASP A 66 25.20 -4.25 9.77
CA ASP A 66 24.52 -5.26 8.95
C ASP A 66 23.98 -4.67 7.64
N LEU A 67 23.32 -3.51 7.71
CA LEU A 67 22.81 -2.82 6.51
C LEU A 67 23.95 -2.33 5.60
N ASN A 68 25.10 -1.95 6.16
CA ASN A 68 26.30 -1.59 5.40
C ASN A 68 26.92 -2.81 4.71
N GLU A 69 27.00 -3.95 5.39
CA GLU A 69 27.47 -5.21 4.80
C GLU A 69 26.55 -5.67 3.66
N MET A 70 25.23 -5.61 3.87
CA MET A 70 24.24 -5.89 2.82
C MET A 70 24.44 -4.98 1.61
N GLN A 71 24.70 -3.69 1.82
CA GLN A 71 24.92 -2.74 0.74
C GLN A 71 26.15 -3.10 -0.11
N GLN A 72 27.22 -3.62 0.51
CA GLN A 72 28.41 -4.07 -0.21
C GLN A 72 28.14 -5.31 -1.10
N ARG A 73 27.12 -6.11 -0.75
CA ARG A 73 26.71 -7.31 -1.51
C ARG A 73 25.80 -7.01 -2.70
N LEU A 74 25.24 -5.79 -2.82
CA LEU A 74 24.33 -5.42 -3.91
C LEU A 74 24.83 -5.79 -5.31
N PRO A 75 26.12 -5.60 -5.69
CA PRO A 75 26.62 -5.97 -7.02
C PRO A 75 26.45 -7.45 -7.40
N SER A 76 26.28 -8.34 -6.42
CA SER A 76 26.11 -9.78 -6.63
C SER A 76 24.65 -10.23 -6.84
N ILE A 77 23.69 -9.32 -6.67
CA ILE A 77 22.26 -9.65 -6.77
C ILE A 77 21.83 -9.67 -8.22
N ALA A 78 21.29 -10.81 -8.63
CA ALA A 78 20.60 -10.97 -9.90
C ALA A 78 19.18 -11.51 -9.67
N PRO A 79 18.25 -11.25 -10.61
CA PRO A 79 18.33 -10.29 -11.72
C PRO A 79 18.36 -8.81 -11.27
N GLU A 80 18.64 -7.88 -12.20
CA GLU A 80 18.86 -6.45 -11.94
C GLU A 80 17.71 -5.78 -11.17
N HIS A 81 16.44 -6.11 -11.45
CA HIS A 81 15.31 -5.55 -10.72
C HIS A 81 15.36 -5.87 -9.22
N ARG A 82 15.88 -7.05 -8.83
CA ARG A 82 16.07 -7.39 -7.41
C ARG A 82 17.18 -6.57 -6.78
N GLN A 83 18.23 -6.25 -7.52
CA GLN A 83 19.29 -5.36 -7.06
C GLN A 83 18.75 -3.93 -6.83
N VAL A 84 17.94 -3.42 -7.76
CA VAL A 84 17.30 -2.10 -7.65
C VAL A 84 16.35 -2.05 -6.44
N PHE A 85 15.52 -3.08 -6.26
CA PHE A 85 14.67 -3.21 -5.07
C PHE A 85 15.51 -3.24 -3.78
N ALA A 86 16.50 -4.13 -3.71
CA ALA A 86 17.35 -4.29 -2.53
C ALA A 86 18.05 -3.00 -2.13
N ALA A 87 18.58 -2.25 -3.11
CA ALA A 87 19.20 -0.97 -2.87
C ALA A 87 18.20 0.06 -2.30
N ALA A 88 16.97 0.07 -2.81
CA ALA A 88 15.91 0.93 -2.30
C ALA A 88 15.48 0.53 -0.87
N MET A 89 15.30 -0.76 -0.63
CA MET A 89 14.89 -1.27 0.68
C MET A 89 15.95 -1.00 1.76
N ILE A 90 17.24 -1.18 1.46
CA ILE A 90 18.32 -0.82 2.40
C ILE A 90 18.27 0.68 2.73
N ARG A 91 18.01 1.56 1.75
CA ARG A 91 17.84 3.00 2.02
C ARG A 91 16.64 3.25 2.95
N SER A 92 15.50 2.59 2.71
CA SER A 92 14.32 2.68 3.57
C SER A 92 14.63 2.27 5.01
N LEU A 93 15.30 1.13 5.19
CA LEU A 93 15.68 0.61 6.51
C LEU A 93 16.66 1.54 7.24
N LYS A 94 17.59 2.18 6.51
CA LYS A 94 18.50 3.17 7.10
C LYS A 94 17.77 4.43 7.60
N ILE A 95 16.72 4.89 6.91
CA ILE A 95 15.90 6.00 7.41
C ILE A 95 15.03 5.58 8.60
N ALA A 96 14.44 4.38 8.56
CA ALA A 96 13.71 3.82 9.69
C ALA A 96 14.61 3.70 10.93
N LEU A 97 15.83 3.19 10.77
CA LEU A 97 16.85 3.12 11.82
C LEU A 97 17.13 4.50 12.44
N ARG A 98 17.33 5.53 11.62
CA ARG A 98 17.54 6.90 12.10
C ARG A 98 16.37 7.40 12.93
N LEU A 99 15.14 7.14 12.49
CA LEU A 99 13.92 7.48 13.23
C LEU A 99 13.86 6.76 14.59
N PHE A 100 14.08 5.45 14.61
CA PHE A 100 14.04 4.66 15.85
C PHE A 100 15.18 4.97 16.81
N ALA A 101 16.31 5.45 16.30
CA ALA A 101 17.42 5.99 17.09
C ALA A 101 17.18 7.43 17.58
N GLY A 102 15.99 8.01 17.34
CA GLY A 102 15.58 9.33 17.84
C GLY A 102 15.95 10.52 16.95
N SER A 103 16.44 10.29 15.72
CA SER A 103 16.62 11.37 14.76
C SER A 103 15.29 11.78 14.13
N SER A 104 15.19 13.03 13.67
CA SER A 104 14.02 13.57 12.97
C SER A 104 14.37 14.00 11.55
N PRO A 105 14.51 13.07 10.58
CA PRO A 105 14.62 13.43 9.16
C PRO A 105 13.47 14.35 8.72
N SER A 106 13.70 15.21 7.72
CA SER A 106 12.63 16.03 7.16
C SER A 106 11.54 15.18 6.49
N PHE A 107 10.34 15.73 6.33
CA PHE A 107 9.25 15.04 5.63
C PHE A 107 9.67 14.61 4.21
N GLU A 108 10.36 15.49 3.47
CA GLU A 108 10.94 15.20 2.16
C GLU A 108 11.85 13.96 2.17
N VAL A 109 12.79 13.88 3.13
CA VAL A 109 13.70 12.72 3.24
C VAL A 109 12.91 11.45 3.53
N LYS A 110 11.88 11.50 4.38
CA LYS A 110 11.04 10.33 4.65
C LYS A 110 10.23 9.90 3.41
N VAL A 111 9.63 10.84 2.68
CA VAL A 111 8.90 10.53 1.45
C VAL A 111 9.83 9.87 0.42
N ARG A 112 11.00 10.46 0.17
CA ARG A 112 11.96 9.98 -0.84
C ARG A 112 12.64 8.67 -0.45
N ASP A 113 13.24 8.63 0.74
CA ASP A 113 14.23 7.61 1.10
C ASP A 113 13.63 6.51 1.99
N LEU A 114 12.56 6.80 2.75
CA LEU A 114 11.82 5.81 3.54
C LEU A 114 10.73 5.15 2.69
N VAL A 115 9.81 5.94 2.12
CA VAL A 115 8.67 5.41 1.34
C VAL A 115 9.03 5.11 -0.12
N GLY A 116 10.08 5.72 -0.66
CA GLY A 116 10.43 5.58 -2.09
C GLY A 116 9.44 6.30 -3.02
N ALA A 117 8.76 7.32 -2.51
CA ALA A 117 7.77 8.11 -3.23
C ALA A 117 8.35 9.40 -3.83
N GLN A 118 7.64 9.98 -4.78
CA GLN A 118 8.00 11.27 -5.36
C GLN A 118 7.84 12.38 -4.32
N THR A 119 8.82 13.28 -4.24
CA THR A 119 8.80 14.46 -3.37
C THR A 119 8.01 15.59 -4.01
N GLY A 120 7.39 16.42 -3.17
CA GLY A 120 6.53 17.52 -3.60
C GLY A 120 5.04 17.15 -3.58
N PRO A 121 4.16 18.16 -3.69
CA PRO A 121 2.77 17.90 -3.97
C PRO A 121 2.61 17.31 -5.38
N VAL A 122 1.49 16.63 -5.63
CA VAL A 122 1.12 16.21 -6.98
C VAL A 122 0.89 17.48 -7.83
N GLU A 123 1.35 17.45 -9.08
CA GLU A 123 1.22 18.60 -9.98
C GLU A 123 -0.25 19.05 -10.10
N PRO A 124 -0.56 20.36 -9.94
CA PRO A 124 -1.93 20.85 -9.99
C PRO A 124 -2.67 20.47 -11.28
N ALA A 125 -1.98 20.42 -12.41
CA ALA A 125 -2.56 20.02 -13.70
C ALA A 125 -3.08 18.57 -13.71
N ILE A 126 -2.46 17.67 -12.94
CA ILE A 126 -2.94 16.28 -12.80
C ILE A 126 -4.23 16.27 -11.99
N ILE A 127 -4.29 17.04 -10.90
CA ILE A 127 -5.48 17.14 -10.04
C ILE A 127 -6.64 17.73 -10.83
N GLU A 128 -6.43 18.83 -11.56
CA GLU A 128 -7.46 19.42 -12.42
C GLU A 128 -7.90 18.46 -13.55
N GLY A 129 -6.96 17.73 -14.16
CA GLY A 129 -7.31 16.71 -15.16
C GLY A 129 -8.22 15.60 -14.60
N LEU A 130 -7.96 15.11 -13.38
CA LEU A 130 -8.83 14.14 -12.71
C LEU A 130 -10.21 14.74 -12.38
N ARG A 131 -10.25 16.02 -12.00
CA ARG A 131 -11.50 16.76 -11.75
C ARG A 131 -12.33 16.93 -13.01
N ASP A 132 -11.70 17.22 -14.15
CA ASP A 132 -12.35 17.32 -15.46
C ASP A 132 -12.92 15.97 -15.95
N ILE A 133 -12.20 14.88 -15.69
CA ILE A 133 -12.69 13.52 -15.99
C ILE A 133 -13.94 13.21 -15.16
N LEU A 134 -13.89 13.47 -13.85
CA LEU A 134 -15.04 13.28 -12.96
C LEU A 134 -16.24 14.15 -13.34
N ASP A 135 -16.00 15.43 -13.63
CA ASP A 135 -17.00 16.36 -14.12
C ASP A 135 -17.72 15.81 -15.36
N THR A 136 -16.96 15.27 -16.31
CA THR A 136 -17.49 14.67 -17.53
C THR A 136 -18.34 13.43 -17.23
N LEU A 137 -17.86 12.52 -16.38
CA LEU A 137 -18.59 11.31 -16.01
C LEU A 137 -19.91 11.63 -15.27
N LEU A 138 -19.86 12.55 -14.30
CA LEU A 138 -21.06 12.98 -13.55
C LEU A 138 -22.10 13.64 -14.46
N LYS A 139 -21.66 14.49 -15.41
CA LYS A 139 -22.55 15.10 -16.40
C LYS A 139 -23.23 14.05 -17.30
N ARG A 140 -22.53 12.97 -17.68
CA ARG A 140 -23.12 11.86 -18.46
C ARG A 140 -24.21 11.12 -17.67
N ARG A 141 -24.08 11.06 -16.34
CA ARG A 141 -25.12 10.55 -15.42
C ARG A 141 -26.27 11.54 -15.17
N GLY A 142 -26.25 12.71 -15.81
CA GLY A 142 -27.28 13.75 -15.63
C GLY A 142 -27.09 14.62 -14.39
N ILE A 143 -25.99 14.45 -13.65
CA ILE A 143 -25.66 15.25 -12.47
C ILE A 143 -24.90 16.50 -12.94
N VAL A 144 -25.66 17.56 -13.22
CA VAL A 144 -25.15 18.77 -13.92
C VAL A 144 -25.23 20.06 -13.11
N ARG A 145 -25.88 20.06 -11.94
CA ARG A 145 -26.10 21.26 -11.13
C ARG A 145 -25.04 21.42 -10.06
N GLY A 146 -24.61 22.64 -9.80
CA GLY A 146 -23.62 22.96 -8.77
C GLY A 146 -22.17 22.82 -9.23
N ASP A 147 -21.24 23.12 -8.33
CA ASP A 147 -19.81 22.89 -8.56
C ASP A 147 -19.48 21.38 -8.57
N LEU A 148 -18.22 21.01 -8.81
CA LEU A 148 -17.83 19.60 -8.85
C LEU A 148 -18.02 18.89 -7.50
N SER A 149 -17.72 19.55 -6.37
CA SER A 149 -17.83 18.94 -5.04
C SER A 149 -19.29 18.65 -4.69
N GLN A 150 -20.19 19.58 -5.02
CA GLN A 150 -21.64 19.40 -4.90
C GLN A 150 -22.15 18.23 -5.72
N ARG A 151 -21.63 18.03 -6.93
CA ARG A 151 -22.03 16.92 -7.81
C ARG A 151 -21.48 15.56 -7.38
N ILE A 152 -20.24 15.52 -6.87
CA ILE A 152 -19.71 14.32 -6.23
C ILE A 152 -20.57 13.97 -5.01
N SER A 153 -20.93 14.96 -4.19
CA SER A 153 -21.79 14.76 -3.00
C SER A 153 -23.20 14.26 -3.38
N GLU A 154 -23.78 14.79 -4.45
CA GLU A 154 -25.08 14.33 -5.00
C GLU A 154 -24.98 12.88 -5.51
N TRP A 155 -23.90 12.52 -6.21
CA TRP A 155 -23.65 11.15 -6.63
C TRP A 155 -23.45 10.20 -5.45
N GLU A 156 -22.61 10.54 -4.48
CA GLU A 156 -22.39 9.71 -3.27
C GLU A 156 -23.68 9.56 -2.46
N SER A 157 -24.49 10.62 -2.34
CA SER A 157 -25.77 10.58 -1.61
C SER A 157 -26.83 9.74 -2.32
N SER A 158 -26.91 9.82 -3.66
CA SER A 158 -27.87 9.03 -4.44
C SER A 158 -27.51 7.54 -4.52
N HIS A 159 -26.25 7.19 -4.28
CA HIS A 159 -25.75 5.81 -4.25
C HIS A 159 -25.41 5.35 -2.83
N PHE A 160 -25.84 6.09 -1.82
CA PHE A 160 -25.55 5.79 -0.42
C PHE A 160 -26.08 4.40 -0.06
N LEU A 161 -25.20 3.58 0.51
CA LEU A 161 -25.50 2.25 0.98
C LEU A 161 -25.97 2.33 2.43
N GLU A 162 -27.26 2.09 2.65
CA GLU A 162 -27.85 2.00 3.98
C GLU A 162 -27.04 1.05 4.89
N PRO A 163 -26.83 1.38 6.18
CA PRO A 163 -25.98 0.58 7.07
C PRO A 163 -26.32 -0.91 7.10
N VAL A 164 -27.62 -1.26 7.08
CA VAL A 164 -28.11 -2.65 7.06
C VAL A 164 -27.74 -3.42 5.79
N ARG A 165 -27.37 -2.71 4.72
CA ARG A 165 -26.97 -3.27 3.43
C ARG A 165 -25.46 -3.43 3.28
N ILE A 166 -24.64 -2.84 4.16
CA ILE A 166 -23.18 -2.88 4.05
C ILE A 166 -22.66 -4.33 4.10
N GLU A 167 -22.98 -5.07 5.17
CA GLU A 167 -22.47 -6.43 5.35
C GLU A 167 -22.95 -7.43 4.27
N PRO A 168 -24.25 -7.46 3.88
CA PRO A 168 -24.68 -8.28 2.74
C PRO A 168 -23.98 -7.93 1.42
N THR A 169 -23.74 -6.65 1.16
CA THR A 169 -23.06 -6.19 -0.06
C THR A 169 -21.58 -6.54 -0.02
N PHE A 170 -20.92 -6.41 1.14
CA PHE A 170 -19.56 -6.88 1.36
C PHE A 170 -19.42 -8.38 1.06
N ALA A 171 -20.32 -9.21 1.59
CA ALA A 171 -20.28 -10.66 1.36
C ALA A 171 -20.47 -11.02 -0.13
N GLU A 172 -21.40 -10.35 -0.81
CA GLU A 172 -21.62 -10.50 -2.25
C GLU A 172 -20.36 -10.15 -3.06
N LEU A 173 -19.81 -8.96 -2.82
CA LEU A 173 -18.63 -8.44 -3.49
C LEU A 173 -17.40 -9.31 -3.23
N MET A 174 -17.18 -9.74 -1.98
CA MET A 174 -16.08 -10.63 -1.63
C MET A 174 -16.19 -11.98 -2.35
N GLY A 175 -17.41 -12.53 -2.47
CA GLY A 175 -17.66 -13.74 -3.23
C GLY A 175 -17.35 -13.59 -4.72
N GLN A 176 -17.65 -12.43 -5.32
CA GLN A 176 -17.30 -12.11 -6.71
C GLN A 176 -15.79 -11.96 -6.88
N ALA A 177 -15.18 -11.15 -6.02
CA ALA A 177 -13.75 -10.88 -6.02
C ALA A 177 -12.93 -12.17 -5.86
N ARG A 178 -13.27 -13.04 -4.90
CA ARG A 178 -12.62 -14.35 -4.71
C ARG A 178 -12.61 -15.19 -5.98
N ARG A 179 -13.74 -15.26 -6.70
CA ARG A 179 -13.83 -16.02 -7.96
C ARG A 179 -12.93 -15.44 -9.04
N LEU A 180 -12.99 -14.12 -9.24
CA LEU A 180 -12.16 -13.43 -10.24
C LEU A 180 -10.67 -13.53 -9.89
N THR A 181 -10.30 -13.42 -8.62
CA THR A 181 -8.93 -13.60 -8.14
C THR A 181 -8.46 -15.03 -8.41
N ALA A 182 -9.26 -16.06 -8.13
CA ALA A 182 -8.90 -17.45 -8.42
C ALA A 182 -8.71 -17.71 -9.93
N GLU A 183 -9.52 -17.09 -10.78
CA GLU A 183 -9.44 -17.21 -12.24
C GLU A 183 -8.22 -16.49 -12.82
N ARG A 184 -7.93 -15.27 -12.34
CA ARG A 184 -7.04 -14.33 -13.02
C ARG A 184 -5.68 -14.15 -12.35
N ILE A 185 -5.58 -14.43 -11.06
CA ILE A 185 -4.40 -14.09 -10.23
C ILE A 185 -3.89 -15.29 -9.45
N PHE A 186 -4.66 -15.77 -8.47
CA PHE A 186 -4.26 -16.81 -7.54
C PHE A 186 -5.46 -17.42 -6.82
N ASP A 187 -5.50 -18.75 -6.72
CA ASP A 187 -6.51 -19.44 -5.92
C ASP A 187 -6.15 -19.35 -4.43
N CYS A 188 -6.85 -18.48 -3.72
CA CYS A 188 -6.71 -18.25 -2.29
C CYS A 188 -7.34 -19.37 -1.42
N GLY A 189 -7.81 -20.47 -2.02
CA GLY A 189 -8.51 -21.54 -1.31
C GLY A 189 -9.75 -21.01 -0.61
N ASP A 190 -10.08 -21.56 0.56
CA ASP A 190 -11.25 -21.20 1.36
C ASP A 190 -11.05 -20.01 2.30
N PHE A 191 -9.98 -19.24 2.11
CA PHE A 191 -9.77 -18.01 2.87
C PHE A 191 -10.94 -17.04 2.67
N THR A 192 -11.36 -16.41 3.75
CA THR A 192 -12.45 -15.43 3.78
C THR A 192 -12.18 -14.43 4.90
N MET A 193 -12.81 -13.26 4.81
CA MET A 193 -12.79 -12.28 5.89
C MET A 193 -14.22 -11.88 6.24
N ALA A 194 -14.45 -11.50 7.50
CA ALA A 194 -15.69 -10.89 7.95
C ALA A 194 -15.50 -9.38 8.09
N LEU A 195 -16.58 -8.62 7.98
CA LEU A 195 -16.54 -7.18 8.19
C LEU A 195 -16.47 -6.88 9.69
N ASN A 196 -15.56 -5.98 10.09
CA ASN A 196 -15.48 -5.46 11.45
C ASN A 196 -15.75 -3.95 11.46
N PRO A 197 -16.96 -3.51 11.82
CA PRO A 197 -17.30 -2.08 11.86
C PRO A 197 -16.57 -1.35 12.99
N MET A 198 -15.85 -0.28 12.64
CA MET A 198 -15.07 0.56 13.54
C MET A 198 -15.55 2.01 13.47
N ARG A 199 -15.32 2.79 14.53
CA ARG A 199 -15.60 4.23 14.61
C ARG A 199 -14.40 4.98 15.18
N ASP A 200 -14.30 6.26 14.87
CA ASP A 200 -13.23 7.16 15.30
C ASP A 200 -11.81 6.64 14.99
N VAL A 201 -11.64 6.01 13.83
CA VAL A 201 -10.34 5.56 13.34
C VAL A 201 -9.83 6.48 12.21
N PRO A 202 -8.51 6.65 12.04
CA PRO A 202 -7.95 7.58 11.05
C PRO A 202 -7.92 7.03 9.61
N PHE A 203 -8.22 5.74 9.44
CA PHE A 203 -8.26 5.05 8.16
C PHE A 203 -9.70 4.79 7.69
N THR A 204 -9.86 4.45 6.40
CA THR A 204 -11.15 4.08 5.82
C THR A 204 -11.43 2.59 6.01
N ALA A 205 -10.45 1.75 5.65
CA ALA A 205 -10.46 0.33 5.93
C ALA A 205 -9.04 -0.15 6.29
N ARG A 206 -8.94 -1.37 6.83
CA ARG A 206 -7.67 -2.05 7.11
C ARG A 206 -7.85 -3.56 7.09
N CYS A 207 -6.88 -4.26 6.51
CA CYS A 207 -6.77 -5.71 6.52
C CYS A 207 -6.24 -6.21 7.88
N SER A 208 -7.12 -6.78 8.71
CA SER A 208 -6.77 -7.50 9.94
C SER A 208 -6.68 -8.99 9.64
N PHE A 209 -5.65 -9.37 8.87
CA PHE A 209 -5.50 -10.71 8.27
C PHE A 209 -5.51 -11.85 9.29
N ALA A 210 -4.79 -11.70 10.41
CA ALA A 210 -4.66 -12.74 11.43
C ALA A 210 -6.00 -13.08 12.09
N ASP A 211 -6.88 -12.09 12.21
CA ASP A 211 -8.22 -12.24 12.80
C ASP A 211 -9.28 -12.62 11.74
N GLY A 212 -8.91 -12.61 10.45
CA GLY A 212 -9.85 -12.80 9.35
C GLY A 212 -10.88 -11.67 9.26
N LEU A 213 -10.48 -10.42 9.54
CA LEU A 213 -11.38 -9.27 9.61
C LEU A 213 -10.96 -8.14 8.67
N MET A 214 -11.92 -7.54 7.97
CA MET A 214 -11.73 -6.24 7.31
C MET A 214 -12.30 -5.15 8.23
N ASP A 215 -11.41 -4.40 8.88
CA ASP A 215 -11.81 -3.25 9.70
C ASP A 215 -12.35 -2.17 8.77
N LEU A 216 -13.55 -1.65 9.03
CA LEU A 216 -14.20 -0.63 8.21
C LEU A 216 -14.66 0.54 9.06
N ASN A 217 -14.20 1.75 8.74
CA ASN A 217 -14.64 2.96 9.41
C ASN A 217 -16.04 3.39 8.95
N ILE A 218 -17.05 3.01 9.73
CA ILE A 218 -18.47 3.27 9.45
C ILE A 218 -18.93 4.69 9.82
N ASP A 219 -18.01 5.58 10.18
CA ASP A 219 -18.31 7.02 10.21
C ASP A 219 -18.36 7.61 8.79
N ASN A 220 -17.70 6.96 7.81
CA ASN A 220 -17.82 7.31 6.40
C ASN A 220 -19.10 6.75 5.77
N GLY A 221 -19.63 7.45 4.78
CA GLY A 221 -20.64 6.95 3.87
C GLY A 221 -20.02 6.15 2.73
N PHE A 222 -20.67 5.05 2.35
CA PHE A 222 -20.21 4.15 1.28
C PHE A 222 -21.25 4.03 0.18
N THR A 223 -20.78 3.84 -1.05
CA THR A 223 -21.58 3.35 -2.18
C THR A 223 -21.21 1.90 -2.43
N ARG A 224 -21.98 1.18 -3.27
CA ARG A 224 -21.57 -0.17 -3.68
C ARG A 224 -20.20 -0.15 -4.38
N ALA A 225 -19.94 0.84 -5.23
CA ALA A 225 -18.68 0.99 -5.94
C ALA A 225 -17.50 1.26 -4.99
N SER A 226 -17.71 2.04 -3.92
CA SER A 226 -16.66 2.25 -2.92
C SER A 226 -16.39 1.00 -2.09
N LEU A 227 -17.42 0.27 -1.69
CA LEU A 227 -17.24 -1.01 -0.99
C LEU A 227 -16.58 -2.06 -1.89
N LYS A 228 -16.87 -2.08 -3.19
CA LYS A 228 -16.18 -2.94 -4.19
C LYS A 228 -14.68 -2.68 -4.19
N HIS A 229 -14.28 -1.41 -4.27
CA HIS A 229 -12.88 -1.04 -4.21
C HIS A 229 -12.22 -1.48 -2.89
N LEU A 230 -12.87 -1.29 -1.75
CA LEU A 230 -12.32 -1.69 -0.45
C LEU A 230 -12.19 -3.22 -0.31
N VAL A 231 -13.18 -3.99 -0.79
CA VAL A 231 -13.07 -5.46 -0.87
C VAL A 231 -11.87 -5.86 -1.73
N ALA A 232 -11.67 -5.18 -2.85
CA ALA A 232 -10.53 -5.44 -3.72
C ALA A 232 -9.19 -5.07 -3.08
N HIS A 233 -9.15 -3.96 -2.35
CA HIS A 233 -7.98 -3.41 -1.69
C HIS A 233 -7.54 -4.26 -0.49
N GLU A 234 -8.46 -4.57 0.42
CA GLU A 234 -8.11 -5.26 1.68
C GLU A 234 -8.07 -6.79 1.54
N VAL A 235 -8.87 -7.36 0.62
CA VAL A 235 -9.10 -8.81 0.54
C VAL A 235 -8.61 -9.41 -0.78
N PHE A 236 -9.39 -9.24 -1.86
CA PHE A 236 -9.20 -9.97 -3.13
C PHE A 236 -9.23 -9.00 -4.33
N PRO A 237 -8.12 -8.71 -5.01
CA PRO A 237 -6.83 -9.40 -4.97
C PRO A 237 -5.77 -8.66 -4.15
N GLY A 238 -6.16 -7.73 -3.27
CA GLY A 238 -5.25 -6.85 -2.55
C GLY A 238 -4.52 -7.53 -1.40
N HIS A 239 -4.48 -6.89 -0.23
CA HIS A 239 -3.56 -7.25 0.87
C HIS A 239 -3.61 -8.73 1.28
N ALA A 240 -4.81 -9.29 1.51
CA ALA A 240 -4.91 -10.70 1.90
C ALA A 240 -4.39 -11.66 0.82
N THR A 241 -4.68 -11.38 -0.45
CA THR A 241 -4.19 -12.18 -1.58
C THR A 241 -2.67 -12.05 -1.72
N GLN A 242 -2.10 -10.86 -1.54
CA GLN A 242 -0.65 -10.66 -1.56
C GLN A 242 0.04 -11.56 -0.52
N LEU A 243 -0.48 -11.62 0.71
CA LEU A 243 0.04 -12.47 1.77
C LEU A 243 -0.05 -13.97 1.43
N LEU A 244 -1.21 -14.42 0.94
CA LEU A 244 -1.42 -15.83 0.59
C LEU A 244 -0.59 -16.26 -0.62
N TYR A 245 -0.52 -15.42 -1.66
CA TYR A 245 0.25 -15.67 -2.87
C TYR A 245 1.73 -15.79 -2.51
N THR A 246 2.31 -14.78 -1.85
CA THR A 246 3.75 -14.74 -1.57
C THR A 246 4.16 -15.91 -0.69
N ARG A 247 3.37 -16.23 0.35
CA ARG A 247 3.57 -17.43 1.19
C ARG A 247 3.62 -18.69 0.35
N ALA A 248 2.63 -18.91 -0.51
CA ALA A 248 2.57 -20.10 -1.36
C ALA A 248 3.75 -20.20 -2.35
N GLN A 249 4.30 -19.07 -2.84
CA GLN A 249 5.48 -19.10 -3.72
C GLN A 249 6.77 -19.39 -2.96
N VAL A 250 6.93 -18.86 -1.73
CA VAL A 250 8.09 -19.18 -0.90
C VAL A 250 8.08 -20.64 -0.48
N ASP A 251 6.93 -21.19 -0.07
CA ASP A 251 6.79 -22.62 0.28
C ASP A 251 7.14 -23.53 -0.90
N LYS A 252 6.89 -23.09 -2.14
CA LYS A 252 7.27 -23.82 -3.38
C LYS A 252 8.74 -23.59 -3.80
N GLY A 253 9.49 -22.74 -3.10
CA GLY A 253 10.85 -22.34 -3.49
C GLY A 253 10.92 -21.49 -4.77
N LEU A 254 9.80 -20.85 -5.16
CA LEU A 254 9.67 -20.04 -6.37
C LEU A 254 9.87 -18.54 -6.12
N ALA A 255 9.75 -18.10 -4.87
CA ALA A 255 10.05 -16.75 -4.42
C ALA A 255 11.10 -16.75 -3.30
N GLN A 256 11.76 -15.62 -3.12
CA GLN A 256 12.74 -15.41 -2.06
C GLN A 256 12.06 -14.81 -0.81
N PRO A 257 12.52 -15.09 0.42
CA PRO A 257 11.76 -14.77 1.64
C PRO A 257 11.37 -13.30 1.85
N GLU A 258 12.06 -12.34 1.21
CA GLU A 258 11.76 -10.92 1.32
C GLU A 258 10.36 -10.55 0.80
N VAL A 259 9.73 -11.39 -0.03
CA VAL A 259 8.36 -11.17 -0.48
C VAL A 259 7.31 -11.34 0.64
N LEU A 260 7.70 -11.99 1.75
CA LEU A 260 6.82 -12.20 2.92
C LEU A 260 6.73 -10.97 3.82
N LEU A 261 7.57 -9.96 3.58
CA LEU A 261 7.55 -8.71 4.33
C LEU A 261 6.34 -7.88 3.88
N CYS A 262 5.32 -7.74 4.74
CA CYS A 262 4.31 -6.69 4.60
C CYS A 262 4.77 -5.51 5.43
N THR A 263 5.34 -4.48 4.80
CA THR A 263 5.97 -3.38 5.54
C THR A 263 5.13 -2.12 5.52
N ALA A 264 5.01 -1.47 6.67
CA ALA A 264 4.52 -0.11 6.75
C ALA A 264 5.66 0.87 6.43
N ASN A 265 5.34 1.92 5.67
CA ASN A 265 6.21 3.08 5.46
C ASN A 265 7.51 2.81 4.71
N THR A 266 7.81 1.58 4.25
CA THR A 266 8.99 1.33 3.41
C THR A 266 8.64 1.34 1.92
N VAL A 267 9.67 1.30 1.08
CA VAL A 267 9.52 1.22 -0.38
C VAL A 267 8.74 0.00 -0.86
N LEU A 268 8.79 -1.13 -0.12
CA LEU A 268 7.99 -2.31 -0.45
C LEU A 268 6.50 -2.05 -0.20
N GLY A 269 6.18 -1.44 0.94
CA GLY A 269 4.82 -1.01 1.29
C GLY A 269 4.21 -0.09 0.22
N CYS A 270 5.03 0.76 -0.40
CA CYS A 270 4.59 1.61 -1.51
C CYS A 270 3.97 0.82 -2.67
N ILE A 271 4.61 -0.28 -3.10
CA ILE A 271 4.04 -1.13 -4.15
C ILE A 271 2.88 -1.97 -3.65
N GLN A 272 2.91 -2.43 -2.39
CA GLN A 272 1.82 -3.23 -1.80
C GLN A 272 0.49 -2.45 -1.77
N GLU A 273 0.53 -1.16 -1.42
CA GLU A 273 -0.60 -0.23 -1.52
C GLU A 273 -1.03 -0.03 -2.97
N GLY A 274 -0.07 0.08 -3.89
CA GLY A 274 -0.37 0.18 -5.32
C GLY A 274 -1.09 -1.03 -5.89
N ILE A 275 -0.73 -2.24 -5.46
CA ILE A 275 -1.41 -3.49 -5.85
C ILE A 275 -2.84 -3.49 -5.33
N ALA A 276 -3.04 -3.08 -4.08
CA ALA A 276 -4.35 -3.00 -3.44
C ALA A 276 -5.24 -1.94 -4.12
N ASP A 277 -4.72 -0.73 -4.36
CA ASP A 277 -5.47 0.36 -5.01
C ASP A 277 -5.86 0.04 -6.46
N ASP A 278 -5.05 -0.74 -7.18
CA ASP A 278 -5.33 -1.16 -8.57
C ASP A 278 -6.13 -2.50 -8.63
N GLY A 279 -6.54 -3.06 -7.50
CA GLY A 279 -7.13 -4.40 -7.38
C GLY A 279 -8.35 -4.65 -8.29
N VAL A 280 -9.27 -3.68 -8.38
CA VAL A 280 -10.44 -3.77 -9.28
C VAL A 280 -10.01 -3.84 -10.76
N ALA A 281 -8.98 -3.09 -11.14
CA ALA A 281 -8.47 -3.06 -12.51
C ALA A 281 -7.63 -4.30 -12.83
N LEU A 282 -6.87 -4.83 -11.86
CA LEU A 282 -6.16 -6.12 -11.99
C LEU A 282 -7.14 -7.28 -12.19
N LEU A 283 -8.32 -7.19 -11.58
CA LEU A 283 -9.41 -8.13 -11.79
C LEU A 283 -10.23 -7.86 -13.03
N ASP A 284 -9.98 -6.80 -13.82
CA ASP A 284 -10.87 -6.37 -14.92
C ASP A 284 -12.35 -6.41 -14.49
N TRP A 285 -12.64 -5.77 -13.35
CA TRP A 285 -13.92 -5.83 -12.63
C TRP A 285 -14.64 -4.47 -12.60
N LEU A 286 -14.69 -3.82 -13.76
CA LEU A 286 -15.52 -2.64 -14.00
C LEU A 286 -16.81 -3.05 -14.70
N GLU A 287 -17.93 -2.85 -14.02
CA GLU A 287 -19.25 -3.31 -14.49
C GLU A 287 -20.04 -2.17 -15.15
N ASP A 288 -19.88 -0.93 -14.65
CA ASP A 288 -20.69 0.21 -15.06
C ASP A 288 -19.99 1.58 -14.88
N GLU A 289 -20.72 2.66 -15.15
CA GLU A 289 -20.22 4.03 -14.99
C GLU A 289 -20.03 4.44 -13.52
N ASP A 290 -20.73 3.82 -12.57
CA ASP A 290 -20.57 4.16 -11.16
C ASP A 290 -19.25 3.61 -10.61
N ASP A 291 -18.79 2.45 -11.10
CA ASP A 291 -17.42 1.97 -10.88
C ASP A 291 -16.37 2.93 -11.47
N MET A 292 -16.60 3.42 -12.70
CA MET A 292 -15.68 4.37 -13.35
C MET A 292 -15.58 5.69 -12.56
N ILE A 293 -16.73 6.24 -12.14
CA ILE A 293 -16.77 7.44 -11.29
C ILE A 293 -16.01 7.18 -9.99
N HIS A 294 -16.23 6.05 -9.34
CA HIS A 294 -15.56 5.75 -8.08
C HIS A 294 -14.03 5.63 -8.25
N ILE A 295 -13.54 4.95 -9.30
CA ILE A 295 -12.10 4.84 -9.56
C ILE A 295 -11.46 6.21 -9.75
N GLU A 296 -12.07 7.08 -10.56
CA GLU A 296 -11.52 8.41 -10.80
C GLU A 296 -11.60 9.29 -9.53
N LEU A 297 -12.65 9.13 -8.71
CA LEU A 297 -12.76 9.80 -7.42
C LEU A 297 -11.69 9.32 -6.44
N ARG A 298 -11.40 8.01 -6.43
CA ARG A 298 -10.32 7.44 -5.62
C ARG A 298 -8.96 7.98 -6.07
N ARG A 299 -8.70 8.05 -7.38
CA ARG A 299 -7.46 8.64 -7.95
C ARG A 299 -7.31 10.10 -7.54
N LEU A 300 -8.37 10.90 -7.67
CA LEU A 300 -8.41 12.29 -7.22
C LEU A 300 -8.09 12.40 -5.72
N ARG A 301 -8.82 11.64 -4.88
CA ARG A 301 -8.61 11.65 -3.43
C ARG A 301 -7.19 11.21 -3.04
N SER A 302 -6.58 10.29 -3.78
CA SER A 302 -5.19 9.87 -3.57
C SER A 302 -4.19 10.97 -3.92
N ALA A 303 -4.36 11.65 -5.06
CA ALA A 303 -3.51 12.77 -5.45
C ALA A 303 -3.61 13.93 -4.45
N VAL A 304 -4.84 14.31 -4.09
CA VAL A 304 -5.12 15.42 -3.18
C VAL A 304 -4.62 15.13 -1.77
N GLN A 305 -4.81 13.91 -1.22
CA GLN A 305 -4.26 13.58 0.11
C GLN A 305 -2.72 13.61 0.13
N THR A 306 -2.06 13.20 -0.96
CA THR A 306 -0.60 13.27 -1.07
C THR A 306 -0.12 14.73 -1.06
N SER A 307 -0.77 15.62 -1.83
CA SER A 307 -0.47 17.05 -1.78
C SER A 307 -0.79 17.67 -0.42
N ALA A 308 -1.91 17.31 0.19
CA ALA A 308 -2.32 17.81 1.51
C ALA A 308 -1.31 17.45 2.61
N ALA A 309 -0.81 16.21 2.62
CA ALA A 309 0.23 15.78 3.55
C ALA A 309 1.53 16.57 3.33
N TRP A 310 1.89 16.86 2.07
CA TRP A 310 3.04 17.71 1.76
C TRP A 310 2.85 19.15 2.25
N TYR A 311 1.70 19.76 1.97
CA TYR A 311 1.41 21.12 2.41
C TYR A 311 1.47 21.26 3.92
N MET A 312 0.91 20.29 4.65
CA MET A 312 0.95 20.27 6.12
C MET A 312 2.36 20.08 6.66
N MET A 313 3.08 19.07 6.16
CA MET A 313 4.29 18.56 6.83
C MET A 313 5.61 19.12 6.28
N ALA A 314 5.60 19.63 5.05
CA ALA A 314 6.78 20.22 4.41
C ALA A 314 6.62 21.74 4.24
N ASP A 315 5.46 22.21 3.78
CA ASP A 315 5.24 23.63 3.50
C ASP A 315 4.66 24.40 4.70
N GLY A 316 4.29 23.70 5.78
CA GLY A 316 3.86 24.29 7.05
C GLY A 316 2.48 24.95 7.02
N TRP A 317 1.57 24.47 6.16
CA TRP A 317 0.18 24.93 6.16
C TRP A 317 -0.52 24.54 7.47
N GLU A 318 -1.35 25.44 7.98
CA GLU A 318 -2.18 25.18 9.16
C GLU A 318 -3.19 24.05 8.90
N PRO A 319 -3.50 23.21 9.91
CA PRO A 319 -4.42 22.07 9.73
C PRO A 319 -5.78 22.45 9.13
N ASP A 320 -6.34 23.60 9.49
CA ASP A 320 -7.62 24.07 8.95
C ASP A 320 -7.54 24.37 7.44
N ALA A 321 -6.44 24.98 6.98
CA ALA A 321 -6.24 25.24 5.54
C ALA A 321 -6.06 23.94 4.75
N VAL A 322 -5.41 22.94 5.34
CA VAL A 322 -5.26 21.60 4.75
C VAL A 322 -6.62 20.87 4.71
N ALA A 323 -7.43 21.02 5.76
CA ALA A 323 -8.79 20.48 5.81
C ALA A 323 -9.66 21.08 4.69
N ASP A 324 -9.61 22.40 4.51
CA ASP A 324 -10.36 23.09 3.46
C ASP A 324 -9.92 22.64 2.07
N TYR A 325 -8.60 22.49 1.85
CA TYR A 325 -8.07 21.94 0.61
C TYR A 325 -8.61 20.51 0.32
N LEU A 326 -8.65 19.64 1.32
CA LEU A 326 -9.21 18.28 1.18
C LEU A 326 -10.72 18.30 0.87
N ARG A 327 -11.49 19.20 1.47
CA ARG A 327 -12.92 19.35 1.19
C ARG A 327 -13.16 19.88 -0.22
N GLU A 328 -12.42 20.89 -0.65
CA GLU A 328 -12.60 21.56 -1.94
C GLU A 328 -12.12 20.71 -3.11
N PHE A 329 -10.90 20.16 -3.02
CA PHE A 329 -10.26 19.49 -4.15
C PHE A 329 -10.60 18.01 -4.26
N ALA A 330 -10.92 17.35 -3.14
CA ALA A 330 -11.21 15.91 -3.09
C ALA A 330 -12.67 15.57 -2.77
N ALA A 331 -13.53 16.57 -2.53
CA ALA A 331 -14.88 16.36 -2.00
C ALA A 331 -14.85 15.41 -0.79
N GLY A 332 -13.90 15.65 0.13
CA GLY A 332 -13.63 14.78 1.26
C GLY A 332 -14.78 14.78 2.27
N GLN A 333 -15.22 13.60 2.68
CA GLN A 333 -16.13 13.45 3.82
C GLN A 333 -15.42 13.81 5.11
N GLU A 334 -16.11 14.41 6.09
CA GLU A 334 -15.47 14.93 7.29
C GLU A 334 -14.67 13.88 8.08
N PRO A 335 -15.15 12.64 8.31
CA PRO A 335 -14.35 11.61 8.98
C PRO A 335 -13.07 11.25 8.21
N TRP A 336 -13.14 11.24 6.88
CA TRP A 336 -11.97 11.03 6.02
C TRP A 336 -10.98 12.19 6.15
N VAL A 337 -11.44 13.44 6.05
CA VAL A 337 -10.61 14.65 6.19
C VAL A 337 -9.85 14.63 7.53
N GLN A 338 -10.57 14.42 8.63
CA GLN A 338 -9.96 14.35 9.96
C GLN A 338 -8.98 13.17 10.09
N GLY A 339 -9.31 12.02 9.50
CA GLY A 339 -8.40 10.89 9.42
C GLY A 339 -7.09 11.19 8.68
N ARG A 340 -7.16 11.91 7.55
CA ARG A 340 -5.96 12.31 6.79
C ARG A 340 -5.08 13.28 7.56
N LEU A 341 -5.65 14.25 8.27
CA LEU A 341 -4.90 15.18 9.13
C LEU A 341 -4.18 14.42 10.26
N ARG A 342 -4.90 13.53 10.97
CA ARG A 342 -4.32 12.70 12.03
C ARG A 342 -3.17 11.84 11.51
N MET A 343 -3.36 11.22 10.33
CA MET A 343 -2.34 10.35 9.74
C MET A 343 -1.12 11.15 9.27
N ALA A 344 -1.31 12.31 8.64
CA ALA A 344 -0.22 13.16 8.14
C ALA A 344 0.69 13.65 9.28
N ALA A 345 0.10 14.01 10.42
CA ALA A 345 0.82 14.48 11.59
C ALA A 345 1.69 13.39 12.25
N HIS A 346 1.43 12.11 11.99
CA HIS A 346 2.16 11.02 12.62
C HIS A 346 3.62 10.97 12.11
N PRO A 347 4.66 11.02 12.98
CA PRO A 347 6.06 11.17 12.53
C PRO A 347 6.61 10.05 11.65
N PHE A 348 6.13 8.81 11.85
CA PHE A 348 6.50 7.64 11.03
C PHE A 348 5.48 7.32 9.91
N ARG A 349 4.18 7.31 10.21
CA ARG A 349 3.09 7.00 9.27
C ARG A 349 2.73 8.11 8.28
N GLY A 350 2.90 9.37 8.66
CA GLY A 350 2.53 10.52 7.81
C GLY A 350 3.14 10.48 6.41
N PRO A 351 4.46 10.24 6.24
CA PRO A 351 5.08 10.10 4.93
C PRO A 351 4.48 9.00 4.05
N PHE A 352 3.90 7.96 4.65
CA PHE A 352 3.30 6.86 3.92
C PHE A 352 2.01 7.25 3.21
N ILE A 353 1.39 8.40 3.49
CA ILE A 353 0.30 8.91 2.65
C ILE A 353 0.70 8.99 1.16
N SER A 354 1.98 9.22 0.87
CA SER A 354 2.47 9.29 -0.51
C SER A 354 2.54 7.92 -1.21
N SER A 355 2.43 6.81 -0.48
CA SER A 355 2.42 5.45 -1.05
C SER A 355 1.17 5.21 -1.90
N TYR A 356 0.00 5.65 -1.43
CA TYR A 356 -1.27 5.44 -2.13
C TYR A 356 -1.25 6.02 -3.55
N TRP A 357 -0.72 7.23 -3.73
CA TRP A 357 -0.62 7.82 -5.06
C TRP A 357 0.53 7.20 -5.87
N THR A 358 1.74 7.19 -5.31
CA THR A 358 2.94 6.74 -6.05
C THR A 358 2.85 5.26 -6.43
N GLY A 359 2.45 4.42 -5.48
CA GLY A 359 2.26 2.99 -5.66
C GLY A 359 1.22 2.69 -6.73
N ALA A 360 0.04 3.31 -6.63
CA ALA A 360 -1.01 3.11 -7.61
C ALA A 360 -0.58 3.57 -9.01
N VAL A 361 0.12 4.71 -9.14
CA VAL A 361 0.69 5.16 -10.41
C VAL A 361 1.70 4.14 -10.95
N ALA A 362 2.61 3.65 -10.11
CA ALA A 362 3.64 2.69 -10.52
C ALA A 362 3.03 1.37 -11.04
N VAL A 363 2.07 0.79 -10.31
CA VAL A 363 1.39 -0.45 -10.73
C VAL A 363 0.56 -0.20 -12.00
N ARG A 364 -0.24 0.87 -12.03
CA ARG A 364 -1.09 1.23 -13.17
C ARG A 364 -0.29 1.43 -14.45
N GLN A 365 0.81 2.18 -14.40
CA GLN A 365 1.64 2.44 -15.58
C GLN A 365 2.20 1.16 -16.20
N VAL A 366 2.60 0.19 -15.38
CA VAL A 366 3.06 -1.11 -15.89
C VAL A 366 1.89 -1.95 -16.40
N ARG A 367 0.75 -1.98 -15.70
CA ARG A 367 -0.45 -2.68 -16.16
C ARG A 367 -0.95 -2.16 -17.51
N GLU A 368 -1.10 -0.85 -17.66
CA GLU A 368 -1.70 -0.22 -18.85
C GLU A 368 -0.82 -0.37 -20.11
N ARG A 369 0.51 -0.44 -19.95
CA ARG A 369 1.41 -0.72 -21.08
C ARG A 369 1.61 -2.21 -21.34
N THR A 370 1.10 -3.10 -20.48
CA THR A 370 1.23 -4.55 -20.64
C THR A 370 0.09 -5.06 -21.53
N PRO A 371 0.39 -5.69 -22.68
CA PRO A 371 -0.64 -6.25 -23.54
C PRO A 371 -1.34 -7.42 -22.84
N ALA A 372 -2.61 -7.67 -23.18
CA ALA A 372 -3.42 -8.73 -22.57
C ALA A 372 -2.74 -10.11 -22.61
N SER A 373 -2.01 -10.42 -23.69
CA SER A 373 -1.26 -11.68 -23.84
C SER A 373 -0.11 -11.86 -22.83
N ALA A 374 0.44 -10.76 -22.30
CA ALA A 374 1.52 -10.77 -21.32
C ALA A 374 1.04 -10.54 -19.88
N MET A 375 -0.27 -10.35 -19.67
CA MET A 375 -0.83 -10.09 -18.34
C MET A 375 -0.51 -11.20 -17.32
N PRO A 376 -0.58 -12.51 -17.66
CA PRO A 376 -0.17 -13.55 -16.71
C PRO A 376 1.30 -13.46 -16.29
N GLU A 377 2.20 -13.04 -17.20
CA GLU A 377 3.61 -12.82 -16.88
C GLU A 377 3.77 -11.62 -15.93
N PHE A 378 3.04 -10.53 -16.18
CA PHE A 378 3.04 -9.36 -15.30
C PHE A 378 2.52 -9.69 -13.90
N ILE A 379 1.39 -10.40 -13.78
CA ILE A 379 0.85 -10.83 -12.48
C ILE A 379 1.87 -11.68 -11.72
N LYS A 380 2.50 -12.65 -12.40
CA LYS A 380 3.56 -13.45 -11.78
C LYS A 380 4.73 -12.57 -11.33
N TYR A 381 5.18 -11.63 -12.16
CA TYR A 381 6.26 -10.70 -11.82
C TYR A 381 5.91 -9.84 -10.60
N LEU A 382 4.69 -9.32 -10.55
CA LEU A 382 4.17 -8.42 -9.53
C LEU A 382 4.08 -9.10 -8.15
N TYR A 383 3.57 -10.33 -8.09
CA TYR A 383 3.34 -11.03 -6.81
C TYR A 383 4.49 -11.96 -6.35
N THR A 384 5.36 -12.40 -7.26
CA THR A 384 6.46 -13.35 -6.89
C THR A 384 7.75 -12.63 -6.51
N ASN A 385 7.82 -11.30 -6.67
CA ASN A 385 9.02 -10.51 -6.37
C ASN A 385 8.66 -9.34 -5.45
N ALA A 386 9.61 -8.93 -4.63
CA ALA A 386 9.51 -7.71 -3.86
C ALA A 386 9.97 -6.53 -4.74
N HIS A 387 9.22 -5.42 -4.68
CA HIS A 387 9.41 -4.31 -5.61
C HIS A 387 9.54 -2.95 -4.92
N SER A 388 10.30 -2.07 -5.57
CA SER A 388 10.17 -0.63 -5.46
C SER A 388 9.47 -0.08 -6.71
N PRO A 389 9.00 1.19 -6.71
CA PRO A 389 8.52 1.84 -7.94
C PRO A 389 9.50 1.71 -9.11
N GLN A 390 10.81 1.88 -8.87
CA GLN A 390 11.81 1.74 -9.93
C GLN A 390 11.96 0.29 -10.39
N SER A 391 12.01 -0.70 -9.49
CA SER A 391 12.19 -2.11 -9.90
C SER A 391 10.95 -2.66 -10.61
N LEU A 392 9.75 -2.23 -10.22
CA LEU A 392 8.51 -2.63 -10.88
C LEU A 392 8.47 -2.13 -12.33
N ALA A 393 8.90 -0.87 -12.55
CA ALA A 393 8.96 -0.26 -13.88
C ALA A 393 9.91 -1.01 -14.85
N MET A 394 10.82 -1.83 -14.34
CA MET A 394 11.72 -2.66 -15.17
C MET A 394 11.03 -3.85 -15.82
N PHE A 395 9.76 -4.15 -15.49
CA PHE A 395 9.01 -5.16 -16.21
C PHE A 395 8.95 -4.83 -17.70
N GLN A 396 9.28 -5.80 -18.53
CA GLN A 396 9.15 -5.73 -19.98
C GLN A 396 8.41 -6.98 -20.43
N ALA A 397 7.25 -6.80 -21.04
CA ALA A 397 6.54 -7.89 -21.67
C ALA A 397 7.44 -8.49 -22.76
N ARG A 398 7.68 -9.80 -22.70
CA ARG A 398 8.36 -10.48 -23.80
C ARG A 398 7.40 -10.47 -24.98
N VAL A 399 7.71 -9.72 -26.03
CA VAL A 399 6.98 -9.82 -27.29
C VAL A 399 7.32 -11.18 -27.87
N ALA A 400 6.35 -12.09 -27.85
CA ALA A 400 6.43 -13.41 -28.45
C ALA A 400 6.40 -13.32 -29.99
#